data_AF-A0A5N6PEQ1-F1
#
_entry.id   AF-A0A5N6PEQ1-F1
#
_cell.length_a   1.000
_cell.length_b   1.000
_cell.length_c   1.000
_cell.angle_alpha   90.00
_cell.angle_beta   90.00
_cell.angle_gamma   90.00
#
_symmetry.space_group_name_H-M   'P 1'
#
loop_
_entity.id
_entity.type
_entity.pdbx_description
1 polymer ?
#
loop_
_entity_poly.entity_id
_entity_poly.type
_entity_poly.pdbx_seq_one_letter_code
_entity_poly.pdbx_strand_id
1 'polypeptide(L)'
;MEDASKPTKPSSNVSEIVSKFAKVCKFRSIGVFSSENPNQFQLHNVSNDVKQLVDGIGKPNSDGSKVLPELMDVCHKSSWSGHDEILRLFDIMHELKLAYVQLQEAHIPYDPDKIRTADALVFSNLEKLCKVRRAFKEKQFQKSNSFSACLTVLHAEIKVQERSLERLKAQAKKKDVEISYLKSELLDLDVKNKMLVEEIKHKEREAIKQLNLSSVDNVVKEVSKGIHDFAKPLIALMKASGWDLDEAANSIQDSVVYFVRSHKKYAFEAYISRRMFYGFSLKSHDADDILRFNDPIDGIAASEPESEMFVVSHGSEFCDDYMESIDGLLDEQHGRYKVELMIVPGFKIKNKLYKSQVYLSKLNNIS
;
A
#
# COMPACT_ATOMS: atom_id res chain seq x y z
N MET A 1 37.72 -50.67 -32.32
CA MET A 1 36.59 -49.72 -32.28
C MET A 1 35.48 -50.39 -31.50
N GLU A 2 35.32 -50.01 -30.24
CA GLU A 2 34.01 -49.87 -29.58
C GLU A 2 34.28 -49.08 -28.30
N ASP A 3 33.62 -47.95 -28.18
CA ASP A 3 33.90 -46.87 -27.25
C ASP A 3 32.57 -46.42 -26.60
N ALA A 4 32.70 -45.87 -25.39
CA ALA A 4 31.67 -45.17 -24.59
C ALA A 4 30.55 -46.04 -23.96
N SER A 5 30.05 -45.82 -22.73
CA SER A 5 30.06 -44.64 -21.85
C SER A 5 29.72 -45.04 -20.39
N LYS A 6 30.23 -44.28 -19.41
CA LYS A 6 29.88 -44.39 -17.97
C LYS A 6 28.67 -43.49 -17.63
N PRO A 7 27.85 -43.80 -16.60
CA PRO A 7 26.72 -42.97 -16.21
C PRO A 7 27.14 -41.85 -15.23
N THR A 8 26.70 -40.62 -15.54
CA THR A 8 26.92 -39.41 -14.74
C THR A 8 25.74 -39.18 -13.77
N LYS A 9 26.02 -39.00 -12.47
CA LYS A 9 25.04 -38.60 -11.46
C LYS A 9 24.67 -37.11 -11.62
N PRO A 10 23.41 -36.69 -11.35
CA PRO A 10 23.07 -35.28 -11.26
C PRO A 10 23.45 -34.71 -9.88
N SER A 11 24.10 -33.55 -9.85
CA SER A 11 24.35 -32.76 -8.64
C SER A 11 23.09 -31.98 -8.25
N SER A 12 22.52 -32.25 -7.07
CA SER A 12 21.31 -31.56 -6.60
C SER A 12 21.66 -30.23 -5.92
N ASN A 13 21.37 -29.12 -6.61
CA ASN A 13 21.53 -27.75 -6.11
C ASN A 13 20.45 -27.32 -5.09
N VAL A 14 19.62 -28.26 -4.64
CA VAL A 14 18.46 -27.99 -3.76
C VAL A 14 18.91 -27.61 -2.34
N SER A 15 19.98 -28.23 -1.84
CA SER A 15 20.51 -27.95 -0.50
C SER A 15 21.04 -26.52 -0.37
N GLU A 16 21.57 -25.96 -1.45
CA GLU A 16 22.14 -24.61 -1.44
C GLU A 16 21.03 -23.55 -1.42
N ILE A 17 19.96 -23.78 -2.20
CA ILE A 17 18.78 -22.92 -2.28
C ILE A 17 18.03 -22.89 -0.93
N VAL A 18 17.84 -24.05 -0.29
CA VAL A 18 17.18 -24.13 1.02
C VAL A 18 18.01 -23.44 2.11
N SER A 19 19.35 -23.56 2.07
CA SER A 19 20.22 -22.85 3.03
C SER A 19 20.19 -21.33 2.87
N LYS A 20 20.04 -20.83 1.63
CA LYS A 20 19.92 -19.40 1.34
C LYS A 20 18.56 -18.87 1.78
N PHE A 21 17.48 -19.64 1.58
CA PHE A 21 16.13 -19.25 2.01
C PHE A 21 15.99 -19.21 3.54
N ALA A 22 16.53 -20.23 4.24
CA ALA A 22 16.49 -20.28 5.71
C ALA A 22 17.27 -19.13 6.39
N LYS A 23 18.29 -18.58 5.73
CA LYS A 23 19.02 -17.40 6.22
C LYS A 23 18.23 -16.10 6.08
N VAL A 24 17.28 -16.04 5.15
CA VAL A 24 16.47 -14.83 4.87
C VAL A 24 15.19 -14.79 5.72
N CYS A 25 14.66 -15.93 6.16
CA CYS A 25 13.39 -16.00 6.90
C CYS A 25 13.49 -15.96 8.44
N LYS A 26 14.63 -15.52 9.04
CA LYS A 26 14.68 -15.27 10.49
C LYS A 26 13.94 -13.97 10.84
N PHE A 27 12.62 -14.03 10.85
CA PHE A 27 11.76 -13.01 11.45
C PHE A 27 12.02 -12.93 12.96
N ARG A 28 12.36 -11.74 13.46
CA ARG A 28 12.26 -11.41 14.88
C ARG A 28 10.77 -11.30 15.22
N SER A 29 10.24 -12.26 15.97
CA SER A 29 8.97 -12.10 16.65
C SER A 29 9.16 -11.09 17.79
N ILE A 30 8.59 -9.89 17.67
CA ILE A 30 8.37 -8.98 18.80
C ILE A 30 7.03 -9.37 19.42
N GLY A 31 7.10 -9.82 20.67
CA GLY A 31 5.94 -10.26 21.45
C GLY A 31 5.00 -9.11 21.76
N VAL A 32 3.72 -9.37 21.55
CA VAL A 32 2.58 -8.53 21.96
C VAL A 32 2.17 -8.98 23.36
N PHE A 33 2.27 -8.10 24.35
CA PHE A 33 1.39 -8.07 25.52
C PHE A 33 1.26 -6.60 25.98
N SER A 34 0.04 -6.08 25.96
CA SER A 34 -0.33 -4.83 26.66
C SER A 34 -1.56 -5.12 27.52
N SER A 35 -1.47 -4.79 28.81
CA SER A 35 -2.57 -4.81 29.76
C SER A 35 -3.32 -3.46 29.79
N GLU A 36 -4.63 -3.56 29.62
CA GLU A 36 -5.80 -2.71 29.93
C GLU A 36 -5.69 -1.33 30.65
N ASN A 37 -6.42 -0.36 30.04
CA ASN A 37 -7.45 0.57 30.58
C ASN A 37 -7.11 1.95 31.23
N PRO A 38 -8.05 2.95 31.31
CA PRO A 38 -8.74 3.71 30.21
C PRO A 38 -8.98 5.23 30.52
N ASN A 39 -9.75 5.93 29.65
CA ASN A 39 -10.41 7.27 29.76
C ASN A 39 -9.59 8.47 29.20
N GLN A 40 -10.12 9.49 28.49
CA GLN A 40 -11.47 10.06 28.32
C GLN A 40 -11.54 10.97 27.05
N PHE A 41 -12.73 11.13 26.46
CA PHE A 41 -13.08 11.96 25.30
C PHE A 41 -13.11 13.49 25.59
N GLN A 42 -12.80 14.34 24.59
CA GLN A 42 -13.74 15.30 23.94
C GLN A 42 -13.05 16.39 23.07
N LEU A 43 -13.70 16.70 21.94
CA LEU A 43 -13.42 17.76 20.95
C LEU A 43 -13.62 19.19 21.50
N HIS A 44 -12.82 20.17 21.04
CA HIS A 44 -13.32 21.39 20.36
C HIS A 44 -12.20 22.24 19.69
N ASN A 45 -12.38 22.49 18.39
CA ASN A 45 -12.17 23.71 17.58
C ASN A 45 -10.89 24.59 17.60
N VAL A 46 -10.31 24.65 16.39
CA VAL A 46 -10.12 25.84 15.50
C VAL A 46 -8.75 26.54 15.44
N SER A 47 -8.22 26.47 14.22
CA SER A 47 -7.39 27.40 13.43
C SER A 47 -5.85 27.46 13.61
N ASN A 48 -5.20 26.96 12.56
CA ASN A 48 -4.05 27.50 11.82
C ASN A 48 -2.87 28.08 12.61
N ASP A 49 -1.73 27.38 12.58
CA ASP A 49 -0.58 27.90 11.83
C ASP A 49 0.50 26.84 11.57
N VAL A 50 1.18 27.01 10.44
CA VAL A 50 2.26 26.17 9.92
C VAL A 50 3.47 26.18 10.87
N LYS A 51 3.94 24.99 11.31
CA LYS A 51 5.35 24.76 11.68
C LYS A 51 5.70 23.26 11.77
N GLN A 52 6.66 22.88 10.93
CA GLN A 52 7.43 21.64 11.02
C GLN A 52 8.31 21.64 12.28
N LEU A 53 8.26 20.56 13.06
CA LEU A 53 9.32 20.01 13.92
C LEU A 53 9.20 18.48 13.81
N VAL A 54 10.25 17.71 13.45
CA VAL A 54 11.32 17.20 14.35
C VAL A 54 10.70 16.35 15.48
N ASP A 55 11.00 15.07 15.74
CA ASP A 55 12.12 14.16 15.43
C ASP A 55 11.65 12.71 15.65
N GLY A 56 12.33 11.70 15.08
CA GLY A 56 11.98 10.29 15.34
C GLY A 56 12.90 9.24 14.71
N ILE A 57 14.14 9.21 15.20
CA ILE A 57 15.32 8.44 14.78
C ILE A 57 15.14 6.91 14.82
N GLY A 58 15.78 6.22 13.85
CA GLY A 58 15.96 4.76 13.86
C GLY A 58 17.11 4.21 12.99
N LYS A 59 18.35 4.69 13.21
CA LYS A 59 19.70 4.12 12.89
C LYS A 59 19.98 3.50 11.50
N PRO A 60 21.15 3.84 10.94
CA PRO A 60 22.19 2.81 10.86
C PRO A 60 23.57 3.28 11.34
N ASN A 61 24.37 2.27 11.62
CA ASN A 61 25.73 2.30 12.12
C ASN A 61 26.64 3.25 11.33
N SER A 62 27.27 4.18 12.03
CA SER A 62 28.53 4.76 11.59
C SER A 62 29.47 4.78 12.78
N ASP A 63 30.48 3.94 12.69
CA ASP A 63 31.72 4.09 13.42
C ASP A 63 32.28 5.48 13.08
N GLY A 64 32.22 6.36 14.06
CA GLY A 64 32.58 7.77 13.98
C GLY A 64 32.77 8.23 15.40
N SER A 65 33.85 7.74 16.01
CA SER A 65 34.25 8.16 17.35
C SER A 65 34.40 9.68 17.40
N LYS A 66 33.38 10.32 18.01
CA LYS A 66 33.48 11.37 19.03
C LYS A 66 34.78 12.19 18.98
N VAL A 67 34.79 13.29 18.22
CA VAL A 67 35.69 14.41 18.48
C VAL A 67 34.95 15.71 18.22
N LEU A 68 33.92 16.00 19.04
CA LEU A 68 33.32 17.34 19.12
C LEU A 68 32.50 17.44 20.42
N PRO A 69 33.16 17.68 21.56
CA PRO A 69 32.74 18.83 22.38
C PRO A 69 33.87 19.65 23.03
N GLU A 70 35.15 19.46 22.67
CA GLU A 70 36.25 19.95 23.54
C GLU A 70 36.95 21.25 23.11
N LEU A 71 36.54 21.90 22.01
CA LEU A 71 37.24 23.09 21.48
C LEU A 71 36.48 24.42 21.63
N MET A 72 35.23 24.40 22.08
CA MET A 72 34.51 25.65 22.41
C MET A 72 34.92 26.24 23.77
N ASP A 73 35.53 25.45 24.67
CA ASP A 73 35.91 25.91 26.02
C ASP A 73 37.33 26.51 26.10
N VAL A 74 38.10 26.51 25.01
CA VAL A 74 39.51 26.97 25.04
C VAL A 74 39.64 28.48 24.75
N CYS A 75 38.61 29.16 24.23
CA CYS A 75 38.71 30.57 23.85
C CYS A 75 38.08 31.55 24.87
N HIS A 76 37.32 31.08 25.86
CA HIS A 76 36.64 31.93 26.85
C HIS A 76 37.19 31.81 28.27
N LYS A 77 38.51 31.62 28.45
CA LYS A 77 39.15 31.74 29.78
C LYS A 77 40.53 32.39 29.71
N SER A 78 40.58 33.63 29.25
CA SER A 78 41.54 34.57 29.82
C SER A 78 40.78 35.85 30.14
N SER A 79 40.47 36.02 31.43
CA SER A 79 40.06 37.30 31.99
C SER A 79 41.17 38.30 31.67
N TRP A 80 41.03 38.98 30.54
CA TRP A 80 41.99 39.93 30.04
C TRP A 80 41.56 41.30 30.58
N SER A 81 41.96 41.62 31.80
CA SER A 81 41.81 42.99 32.31
C SER A 81 42.89 43.88 31.72
N GLY A 82 42.88 44.05 30.39
CA GLY A 82 43.64 45.14 29.74
C GLY A 82 43.29 46.50 30.34
N HIS A 83 42.08 46.62 30.91
CA HIS A 83 41.66 47.73 31.74
C HIS A 83 42.59 48.00 32.93
N ASP A 84 43.07 47.00 33.67
CA ASP A 84 43.93 47.22 34.85
C ASP A 84 45.33 47.70 34.44
N GLU A 85 45.80 47.33 33.26
CA GLU A 85 47.09 47.78 32.72
C GLU A 85 47.00 49.21 32.16
N ILE A 86 45.87 49.55 31.53
CA ILE A 86 45.56 50.90 31.05
C ILE A 86 45.39 51.87 32.23
N LEU A 87 44.65 51.47 33.27
CA LEU A 87 44.49 52.26 34.49
C LEU A 87 45.84 52.54 35.15
N ARG A 88 46.67 51.50 35.32
CA ARG A 88 48.04 51.65 35.82
C ARG A 88 48.90 52.60 34.98
N LEU A 89 48.76 52.59 33.66
CA LEU A 89 49.45 53.52 32.78
C LEU A 89 49.01 54.98 33.01
N PHE A 90 47.70 55.21 33.15
CA PHE A 90 47.14 56.54 33.43
C PHE A 90 47.56 57.05 34.81
N ASP A 91 47.59 56.19 35.83
CA ASP A 91 48.05 56.56 37.18
C ASP A 91 49.53 56.98 37.17
N ILE A 92 50.39 56.19 36.53
CA ILE A 92 51.83 56.52 36.41
C ILE A 92 52.02 57.82 35.63
N MET A 93 51.24 58.05 34.57
CA MET A 93 51.30 59.28 33.77
C MET A 93 50.82 60.50 34.57
N HIS A 94 49.78 60.32 35.40
CA HIS A 94 49.29 61.36 36.31
C HIS A 94 50.33 61.69 37.40
N GLU A 95 50.94 60.68 38.03
CA GLU A 95 52.03 60.86 39.00
C GLU A 95 53.24 61.56 38.37
N LEU A 96 53.60 61.21 37.13
CA LEU A 96 54.67 61.86 36.39
C LEU A 96 54.35 63.33 36.11
N LYS A 97 53.12 63.64 35.70
CA LYS A 97 52.68 65.02 35.46
C LYS A 97 52.72 65.84 36.76
N LEU A 98 52.28 65.26 37.87
CA LEU A 98 52.33 65.90 39.18
C LEU A 98 53.78 66.17 39.62
N ALA A 99 54.66 65.17 39.49
CA ALA A 99 56.09 65.32 39.80
C ALA A 99 56.76 66.40 38.93
N TYR A 100 56.34 66.52 37.66
CA TYR A 100 56.83 67.57 36.77
C TYR A 100 56.36 68.97 37.18
N VAL A 101 55.11 69.13 37.62
CA VAL A 101 54.60 70.40 38.17
C VAL A 101 55.35 70.77 39.44
N GLN A 102 55.57 69.82 40.36
CA GLN A 102 56.38 70.05 41.57
C GLN A 102 57.81 70.47 41.24
N LEU A 103 58.39 69.89 40.18
CA LEU A 103 59.69 70.30 39.67
C LEU A 103 59.65 71.75 39.19
N GLN A 104 58.62 72.15 38.42
CA GLN A 104 58.46 73.53 37.93
C GLN A 104 58.26 74.53 39.08
N GLU A 105 57.44 74.21 40.08
CA GLU A 105 57.18 75.07 41.24
C GLU A 105 58.43 75.29 42.10
N ALA A 106 59.29 74.27 42.24
CA ALA A 106 60.53 74.36 43.01
C ALA A 106 61.56 75.34 42.43
N HIS A 107 61.37 75.82 41.20
CA HIS A 107 62.28 76.77 40.56
C HIS A 107 62.01 78.24 40.96
N ILE A 108 60.82 78.59 41.46
CA ILE A 108 60.47 80.00 41.78
C ILE A 108 59.58 80.10 43.05
N PRO A 109 60.11 80.65 44.17
CA PRO A 109 61.52 80.99 44.41
C PRO A 109 62.38 79.72 44.48
N TYR A 110 63.64 79.81 44.03
CA TYR A 110 64.54 78.67 43.89
C TYR A 110 64.77 77.91 45.21
N ASP A 111 64.44 76.62 45.22
CA ASP A 111 64.61 75.71 46.36
C ASP A 111 65.29 74.39 45.92
N PRO A 112 66.60 74.21 46.20
CA PRO A 112 67.37 73.07 45.68
C PRO A 112 66.94 71.71 46.25
N ASP A 113 66.44 71.66 47.49
CA ASP A 113 66.00 70.41 48.11
C ASP A 113 64.67 69.92 47.53
N LYS A 114 63.77 70.86 47.20
CA LYS A 114 62.53 70.54 46.47
C LYS A 114 62.80 70.09 45.04
N ILE A 115 63.78 70.69 44.35
CA ILE A 115 64.19 70.26 43.00
C ILE A 115 64.68 68.81 43.02
N ARG A 116 65.61 68.46 43.93
CA ARG A 116 66.14 67.08 44.02
C ARG A 116 65.05 66.06 44.32
N THR A 117 64.09 66.43 45.18
CA THR A 117 62.97 65.56 45.55
C THR A 117 62.01 65.33 44.37
N ALA A 118 61.65 66.40 43.65
CA ALA A 118 60.79 66.31 42.48
C ALA A 118 61.46 65.55 41.31
N ASP A 119 62.76 65.75 41.10
CA ASP A 119 63.54 65.05 40.08
C ASP A 119 63.60 63.53 40.34
N ALA A 120 63.83 63.12 41.59
CA ALA A 120 63.79 61.72 41.98
C ALA A 120 62.41 61.06 41.73
N LEU A 121 61.32 61.81 41.92
CA LEU A 121 59.95 61.34 41.62
C LEU A 121 59.72 61.18 40.12
N VAL A 122 60.21 62.12 39.30
CA VAL A 122 60.15 62.03 37.83
C VAL A 122 60.87 60.77 37.34
N PHE A 123 62.10 60.54 37.79
CA PHE A 123 62.87 59.36 37.40
C PHE A 123 62.22 58.04 37.85
N SER A 124 61.70 58.00 39.08
CA SER A 124 60.97 56.82 39.60
C SER A 124 59.74 56.49 38.74
N ASN A 125 58.96 57.51 38.34
CA ASN A 125 57.77 57.32 37.51
C ASN A 125 58.12 56.93 36.06
N LEU A 126 59.20 57.46 35.49
CA LEU A 126 59.72 57.02 34.19
C LEU A 126 60.19 55.55 34.22
N GLU A 127 60.80 55.11 35.33
CA GLU A 127 61.19 53.72 35.50
C GLU A 127 59.96 52.79 35.57
N LYS A 128 58.92 53.18 36.33
CA LYS A 128 57.64 52.47 36.36
C LYS A 128 57.01 52.36 34.96
N LEU A 129 57.01 53.44 34.19
CA LEU A 129 56.49 53.46 32.82
C LEU A 129 57.25 52.50 31.89
N CYS A 130 58.58 52.43 32.04
CA CYS A 130 59.41 51.50 31.29
C CYS A 130 59.12 50.03 31.62
N LYS A 131 58.80 49.70 32.88
CA LYS A 131 58.38 48.34 33.29
C LYS A 131 57.07 47.93 32.62
N VAL A 132 56.07 48.83 32.60
CA VAL A 132 54.79 48.59 31.90
C VAL A 132 55.01 48.38 30.40
N ARG A 133 55.84 49.21 29.76
CA ARG A 133 56.16 49.07 28.33
C ARG A 133 56.81 47.73 27.98
N ARG A 134 57.75 47.24 28.81
CA ARG A 134 58.43 45.96 28.59
C ARG A 134 57.47 44.79 28.72
N ALA A 135 56.65 44.78 29.78
CA ALA A 135 55.66 43.73 30.01
C ALA A 135 54.63 43.63 28.87
N PHE A 136 54.19 44.77 28.33
CA PHE A 136 53.28 44.81 27.19
C PHE A 136 53.89 44.18 25.92
N LYS A 137 55.14 44.54 25.60
CA LYS A 137 55.84 43.98 24.42
C LYS A 137 56.01 42.47 24.53
N GLU A 138 56.39 41.95 25.68
CA GLU A 138 56.59 40.52 25.90
C GLU A 138 55.29 39.71 25.71
N LYS A 139 54.17 40.21 26.24
CA LYS A 139 52.84 39.61 26.06
C LYS A 139 52.38 39.62 24.59
N GLN A 140 52.74 40.64 23.83
CA GLN A 140 52.39 40.76 22.42
C GLN A 140 53.04 39.65 21.57
N PHE A 141 54.31 39.33 21.82
CA PHE A 141 55.05 38.27 21.10
C PHE A 141 54.54 36.86 21.41
N GLN A 142 54.18 36.58 22.66
CA GLN A 142 53.62 35.28 23.03
C GLN A 142 52.26 35.04 22.35
N LYS A 143 51.44 36.10 22.25
CA LYS A 143 50.14 36.04 21.60
C LYS A 143 50.25 35.81 20.09
N SER A 144 51.17 36.49 19.38
CA SER A 144 51.34 36.29 17.93
C SER A 144 51.74 34.86 17.57
N ASN A 145 52.59 34.22 18.38
CA ASN A 145 53.04 32.85 18.13
C ASN A 145 51.91 31.82 18.35
N SER A 146 51.10 31.99 19.40
CA SER A 146 49.94 31.13 19.67
C SER A 146 48.83 31.26 18.62
N PHE A 147 48.51 32.49 18.19
CA PHE A 147 47.52 32.74 17.13
C PHE A 147 47.94 32.16 15.78
N SER A 148 49.22 32.27 15.44
CA SER A 148 49.77 31.68 14.20
C SER A 148 49.60 30.16 14.17
N ALA A 149 49.97 29.47 15.26
CA ALA A 149 49.81 28.02 15.36
C ALA A 149 48.33 27.59 15.25
N CYS A 150 47.43 28.27 15.97
CA CYS A 150 45.99 27.99 15.91
C CYS A 150 45.41 28.17 14.49
N LEU A 151 45.80 29.25 13.80
CA LEU A 151 45.40 29.51 12.41
C LEU A 151 45.80 28.38 11.45
N THR A 152 47.01 27.82 11.62
CA THR A 152 47.47 26.73 10.75
C THR A 152 46.66 25.43 10.94
N VAL A 153 46.26 25.12 12.17
CA VAL A 153 45.42 23.94 12.49
C VAL A 153 44.01 24.11 11.90
N LEU A 154 43.38 25.26 12.13
CA LEU A 154 42.07 25.60 11.55
C LEU A 154 42.08 25.52 10.02
N HIS A 155 43.13 26.05 9.38
CA HIS A 155 43.23 26.02 7.92
C HIS A 155 43.44 24.58 7.39
N ALA A 156 44.17 23.74 8.11
CA ALA A 156 44.31 22.32 7.75
C ALA A 156 42.98 21.57 7.88
N GLU A 157 42.20 21.86 8.93
CA GLU A 157 40.89 21.26 9.17
C GLU A 157 39.85 21.69 8.11
N ILE A 158 39.78 22.99 7.78
CA ILE A 158 38.94 23.50 6.69
C ILE A 158 39.28 22.78 5.38
N LYS A 159 40.57 22.60 5.08
CA LYS A 159 41.01 21.89 3.86
C LYS A 159 40.60 20.41 3.85
N VAL A 160 40.53 19.75 4.99
CA VAL A 160 40.01 18.36 5.08
C VAL A 160 38.51 18.34 4.86
N GLN A 161 37.77 19.25 5.50
CA GLN A 161 36.32 19.37 5.34
C GLN A 161 35.94 19.66 3.88
N GLU A 162 36.65 20.57 3.21
CA GLU A 162 36.43 20.92 1.80
C GLU A 162 36.59 19.69 0.88
N ARG A 163 37.64 18.87 1.07
CA ARG A 163 37.81 17.62 0.32
C ARG A 163 36.68 16.63 0.58
N SER A 164 36.21 16.53 1.82
CA SER A 164 35.11 15.64 2.17
C SER A 164 33.79 16.07 1.52
N LEU A 165 33.57 17.38 1.41
CA LEU A 165 32.41 17.99 0.76
C LEU A 165 32.42 17.76 -0.75
N GLU A 166 33.56 17.93 -1.41
CA GLU A 166 33.70 17.63 -2.84
C GLU A 166 33.48 16.14 -3.14
N ARG A 167 33.93 15.24 -2.26
CA ARG A 167 33.63 13.81 -2.37
C ARG A 167 32.13 13.51 -2.27
N LEU A 168 31.44 14.09 -1.29
CA LEU A 168 30.00 13.93 -1.11
C LEU A 168 29.22 14.49 -2.31
N LYS A 169 29.64 15.64 -2.83
CA LYS A 169 29.05 16.26 -4.02
C LYS A 169 29.22 15.39 -5.27
N ALA A 170 30.37 14.77 -5.46
CA ALA A 170 30.58 13.81 -6.55
C ALA A 170 29.69 12.56 -6.40
N GLN A 171 29.53 12.06 -5.19
CA GLN A 171 28.64 10.92 -4.91
C GLN A 171 27.16 11.28 -5.15
N ALA A 172 26.72 12.47 -4.76
CA ALA A 172 25.37 12.98 -5.01
C ALA A 172 25.08 13.02 -6.51
N LYS A 173 26.00 13.61 -7.31
CA LYS A 173 25.87 13.63 -8.78
C LYS A 173 25.78 12.23 -9.39
N LYS A 174 26.58 11.28 -8.91
CA LYS A 174 26.51 9.88 -9.37
C LYS A 174 25.15 9.26 -9.07
N LYS A 175 24.60 9.50 -7.88
CA LYS A 175 23.28 9.01 -7.46
C LYS A 175 22.14 9.68 -8.23
N ASP A 176 22.26 10.96 -8.57
CA ASP A 176 21.26 11.66 -9.38
C ASP A 176 21.13 11.06 -10.79
N VAL A 177 22.24 10.64 -11.40
CA VAL A 177 22.23 9.93 -12.69
C VAL A 177 21.54 8.56 -12.56
N GLU A 178 21.85 7.80 -11.51
CA GLU A 178 21.22 6.50 -11.24
C GLU A 178 19.70 6.64 -11.00
N ILE A 179 19.28 7.65 -10.23
CA ILE A 179 17.86 7.97 -10.00
C ILE A 179 17.17 8.34 -11.31
N SER A 180 17.81 9.14 -12.16
CA SER A 180 17.25 9.54 -13.45
C SER A 180 17.07 8.33 -14.38
N TYR A 181 18.03 7.41 -14.40
CA TYR A 181 17.95 6.16 -15.15
C TYR A 181 16.78 5.28 -14.66
N LEU A 182 16.71 5.01 -13.35
CA LEU A 182 15.66 4.16 -12.77
C LEU A 182 14.27 4.74 -12.97
N LYS A 183 14.11 6.08 -12.90
CA LYS A 183 12.85 6.75 -13.23
C LYS A 183 12.43 6.52 -14.69
N SER A 184 13.38 6.58 -15.62
CA SER A 184 13.09 6.30 -17.04
C SER A 184 12.69 4.84 -17.27
N GLU A 185 13.36 3.90 -16.62
CA GLU A 185 13.04 2.46 -16.71
C GLU A 185 11.66 2.17 -16.12
N LEU A 186 11.30 2.81 -15.01
CA LEU A 186 9.99 2.68 -14.39
C LEU A 186 8.86 3.19 -15.31
N LEU A 187 9.09 4.30 -16.02
CA LEU A 187 8.13 4.82 -17.00
C LEU A 187 7.94 3.87 -18.20
N ASP A 188 9.03 3.30 -18.72
CA ASP A 188 8.96 2.31 -19.81
C ASP A 188 8.19 1.05 -19.40
N LEU A 189 8.44 0.55 -18.18
CA LEU A 189 7.69 -0.57 -17.61
C LEU A 189 6.21 -0.24 -17.37
N ASP A 190 5.88 0.97 -16.93
CA ASP A 190 4.49 1.41 -16.77
C ASP A 190 3.73 1.43 -18.11
N VAL A 191 4.39 1.91 -19.18
CA VAL A 191 3.83 1.88 -20.54
C VAL A 191 3.61 0.43 -21.01
N LYS A 192 4.60 -0.45 -20.81
CA LYS A 192 4.48 -1.88 -21.16
C LYS A 192 3.36 -2.57 -20.38
N ASN A 193 3.23 -2.29 -19.08
CA ASN A 193 2.13 -2.83 -18.27
C ASN A 193 0.77 -2.37 -18.77
N LYS A 194 0.62 -1.09 -19.12
CA LYS A 194 -0.62 -0.56 -19.74
C LYS A 194 -0.97 -1.31 -21.02
N MET A 195 0.01 -1.54 -21.90
CA MET A 195 -0.18 -2.31 -23.13
C MET A 195 -0.63 -3.75 -22.85
N LEU A 196 0.02 -4.43 -21.90
CA LEU A 196 -0.33 -5.81 -21.53
C LEU A 196 -1.74 -5.91 -20.93
N VAL A 197 -2.14 -4.94 -20.10
CA VAL A 197 -3.50 -4.89 -19.55
C VAL A 197 -4.55 -4.79 -20.67
N GLU A 198 -4.32 -3.94 -21.66
CA GLU A 198 -5.23 -3.83 -22.81
C GLU A 198 -5.22 -5.09 -23.69
N GLU A 199 -4.07 -5.75 -23.85
CA GLU A 199 -3.99 -7.02 -24.56
C GLU A 199 -4.75 -8.15 -23.85
N ILE A 200 -4.67 -8.21 -22.51
CA ILE A 200 -5.44 -9.17 -21.71
C ILE A 200 -6.93 -8.93 -21.88
N LYS A 201 -7.40 -7.68 -21.73
CA LYS A 201 -8.82 -7.33 -21.93
C LYS A 201 -9.30 -7.69 -23.34
N HIS A 202 -8.46 -7.46 -24.35
CA HIS A 202 -8.79 -7.85 -25.72
C HIS A 202 -8.92 -9.37 -25.84
N LYS A 203 -7.97 -10.14 -25.32
CA LYS A 203 -8.01 -11.61 -25.31
C LYS A 203 -9.21 -12.16 -24.55
N GLU A 204 -9.60 -11.56 -23.43
CA GLU A 204 -10.81 -11.92 -22.67
C GLU A 204 -12.07 -11.68 -23.51
N ARG A 205 -12.18 -10.52 -24.16
CA ARG A 205 -13.30 -10.22 -25.07
C ARG A 205 -13.37 -11.21 -26.22
N GLU A 206 -12.23 -11.55 -26.82
CA GLU A 206 -12.16 -12.54 -27.89
C GLU A 206 -12.52 -13.94 -27.40
N ALA A 207 -12.07 -14.36 -26.21
CA ALA A 207 -12.45 -15.65 -25.61
C ALA A 207 -13.95 -15.72 -25.33
N ILE A 208 -14.56 -14.63 -24.83
CA ILE A 208 -16.02 -14.54 -24.63
C ILE A 208 -16.77 -14.59 -25.96
N LYS A 209 -16.24 -13.99 -27.04
CA LYS A 209 -16.82 -14.11 -28.39
C LYS A 209 -16.71 -15.55 -28.92
N GLN A 210 -15.59 -16.23 -28.66
CA GLN A 210 -15.36 -17.63 -29.06
C GLN A 210 -16.23 -18.62 -28.29
N LEU A 211 -16.60 -18.30 -27.04
CA LEU A 211 -17.72 -18.91 -26.31
C LEU A 211 -19.06 -18.43 -26.92
N ASN A 212 -19.26 -18.74 -28.19
CA ASN A 212 -20.43 -18.33 -28.95
C ASN A 212 -21.71 -18.71 -28.20
N LEU A 213 -22.74 -17.86 -28.30
CA LEU A 213 -24.08 -18.12 -27.79
C LEU A 213 -24.65 -19.48 -28.26
N SER A 214 -24.25 -19.92 -29.46
CA SER A 214 -24.56 -21.25 -30.01
C SER A 214 -23.97 -22.40 -29.19
N SER A 215 -22.82 -22.20 -28.54
CA SER A 215 -22.25 -23.17 -27.60
C SER A 215 -23.13 -23.31 -26.36
N VAL A 216 -23.74 -22.23 -25.88
CA VAL A 216 -24.64 -22.28 -24.71
C VAL A 216 -25.96 -22.95 -25.05
N ASP A 217 -26.55 -22.66 -26.23
CA ASP A 217 -27.71 -23.39 -26.74
C ASP A 217 -27.47 -24.90 -26.80
N ASN A 218 -26.31 -25.29 -27.32
CA ASN A 218 -25.91 -26.69 -27.40
C ASN A 218 -25.73 -27.29 -26.00
N VAL A 219 -25.13 -26.56 -25.06
CA VAL A 219 -24.95 -27.02 -23.67
C VAL A 219 -26.30 -27.23 -22.99
N VAL A 220 -27.24 -26.28 -23.07
CA VAL A 220 -28.58 -26.42 -22.47
C VAL A 220 -29.30 -27.64 -23.04
N LYS A 221 -29.24 -27.83 -24.37
CA LYS A 221 -29.82 -29.00 -25.04
C LYS A 221 -29.17 -30.31 -24.60
N GLU A 222 -27.84 -30.38 -24.53
CA GLU A 222 -27.13 -31.57 -24.08
C GLU A 222 -27.39 -31.87 -22.60
N VAL A 223 -27.56 -30.86 -21.75
CA VAL A 223 -27.95 -31.05 -20.34
C VAL A 223 -29.37 -31.61 -20.23
N SER A 224 -30.35 -31.04 -20.94
CA SER A 224 -31.72 -31.58 -20.98
C SER A 224 -31.74 -33.02 -21.48
N LYS A 225 -30.95 -33.32 -22.51
CA LYS A 225 -30.79 -34.69 -23.04
C LYS A 225 -30.12 -35.62 -22.03
N GLY A 226 -29.10 -35.16 -21.31
CA GLY A 226 -28.43 -35.92 -20.26
C GLY A 226 -29.36 -36.27 -19.10
N ILE A 227 -30.23 -35.34 -18.69
CA ILE A 227 -31.28 -35.58 -17.69
C ILE A 227 -32.23 -36.68 -18.18
N HIS A 228 -32.71 -36.55 -19.41
CA HIS A 228 -33.60 -37.54 -20.03
C HIS A 228 -32.95 -38.93 -20.14
N ASP A 229 -31.70 -39.00 -20.59
CA ASP A 229 -30.96 -40.25 -20.75
C ASP A 229 -30.62 -40.89 -19.40
N PHE A 230 -30.38 -40.10 -18.35
CA PHE A 230 -30.17 -40.59 -16.99
C PHE A 230 -31.47 -41.08 -16.32
N ALA A 231 -32.62 -40.48 -16.64
CA ALA A 231 -33.91 -40.94 -16.12
C ALA A 231 -34.25 -42.37 -16.56
N LYS A 232 -33.83 -42.78 -17.77
CA LYS A 232 -34.10 -44.13 -18.31
C LYS A 232 -33.58 -45.27 -17.42
N PRO A 233 -32.27 -45.37 -17.10
CA PRO A 233 -31.76 -46.41 -16.22
C PRO A 233 -32.30 -46.28 -14.80
N LEU A 234 -32.55 -45.05 -14.30
CA LEU A 234 -33.16 -44.85 -12.98
C LEU A 234 -34.56 -45.49 -12.90
N ILE A 235 -35.42 -45.18 -13.85
CA ILE A 235 -36.77 -45.77 -13.95
C ILE A 235 -36.69 -47.29 -14.13
N ALA A 236 -35.73 -47.79 -14.92
CA ALA A 236 -35.54 -49.23 -15.10
C ALA A 236 -35.16 -49.94 -13.79
N LEU A 237 -34.26 -49.34 -12.99
CA LEU A 237 -33.88 -49.85 -11.67
C LEU A 237 -35.04 -49.81 -10.67
N MET A 238 -35.84 -48.74 -10.68
CA MET A 238 -37.05 -48.63 -9.85
C MET A 238 -38.04 -49.76 -10.17
N LYS A 239 -38.31 -50.02 -11.45
CA LYS A 239 -39.15 -51.14 -11.90
C LYS A 239 -38.59 -52.49 -11.46
N ALA A 240 -37.29 -52.72 -11.65
CA ALA A 240 -36.64 -53.97 -11.25
C ALA A 240 -36.67 -54.20 -9.73
N SER A 241 -36.70 -53.12 -8.95
CA SER A 241 -36.80 -53.14 -7.49
C SER A 241 -38.24 -53.24 -6.98
N GLY A 242 -39.24 -53.40 -7.87
CA GLY A 242 -40.64 -53.53 -7.51
C GLY A 242 -41.30 -52.22 -7.03
N TRP A 243 -40.74 -51.06 -7.37
CA TRP A 243 -41.37 -49.78 -7.03
C TRP A 243 -42.64 -49.56 -7.85
N ASP A 244 -43.67 -49.04 -7.19
CA ASP A 244 -44.83 -48.48 -7.89
C ASP A 244 -44.45 -47.10 -8.45
N LEU A 245 -44.34 -47.02 -9.77
CA LEU A 245 -43.99 -45.77 -10.45
C LEU A 245 -45.10 -44.71 -10.36
N ASP A 246 -46.35 -45.14 -10.19
CA ASP A 246 -47.47 -44.23 -10.07
C ASP A 246 -47.41 -43.54 -8.69
N GLU A 247 -47.19 -44.32 -7.63
CA GLU A 247 -46.96 -43.80 -6.27
C GLU A 247 -45.67 -42.96 -6.18
N ALA A 248 -44.59 -43.40 -6.83
CA ALA A 248 -43.32 -42.68 -6.83
C ALA A 248 -43.42 -41.32 -7.56
N ALA A 249 -44.18 -41.24 -8.66
CA ALA A 249 -44.44 -39.98 -9.35
C ALA A 249 -45.28 -39.03 -8.49
N ASN A 250 -46.32 -39.54 -7.82
CA ASN A 250 -47.16 -38.75 -6.91
C ASN A 250 -46.36 -38.24 -5.70
N SER A 251 -45.41 -39.04 -5.17
CA SER A 251 -44.52 -38.59 -4.10
C SER A 251 -43.60 -37.42 -4.51
N ILE A 252 -43.30 -37.25 -5.80
CA ILE A 252 -42.51 -36.11 -6.30
C ILE A 252 -43.40 -34.87 -6.38
N GLN A 253 -44.61 -35.02 -6.94
CA GLN A 253 -45.61 -33.96 -6.99
C GLN A 253 -47.03 -34.55 -7.09
N ASP A 254 -47.77 -34.48 -5.99
CA ASP A 254 -49.02 -35.21 -5.74
C ASP A 254 -50.23 -34.71 -6.57
N SER A 255 -50.08 -33.56 -7.24
CA SER A 255 -51.15 -32.83 -7.93
C SER A 255 -51.11 -32.91 -9.46
N VAL A 256 -50.18 -33.68 -10.05
CA VAL A 256 -49.94 -33.67 -11.50
C VAL A 256 -50.91 -34.58 -12.25
N VAL A 257 -51.71 -33.99 -13.13
CA VAL A 257 -52.59 -34.74 -14.05
C VAL A 257 -51.85 -35.09 -15.34
N TYR A 258 -51.38 -36.33 -15.45
CA TYR A 258 -50.76 -36.85 -16.66
C TYR A 258 -51.82 -37.29 -17.68
N PHE A 259 -51.80 -36.72 -18.88
CA PHE A 259 -52.72 -37.10 -19.97
C PHE A 259 -52.42 -38.50 -20.50
N VAL A 260 -51.14 -38.88 -20.52
CA VAL A 260 -50.68 -40.20 -20.98
C VAL A 260 -49.95 -40.89 -19.84
N ARG A 261 -50.22 -42.18 -19.62
CA ARG A 261 -49.55 -42.96 -18.56
C ARG A 261 -48.02 -42.95 -18.69
N SER A 262 -47.49 -42.91 -19.92
CA SER A 262 -46.05 -42.83 -20.18
C SER A 262 -45.43 -41.47 -19.86
N HIS A 263 -46.22 -40.40 -19.69
CA HIS A 263 -45.72 -39.06 -19.33
C HIS A 263 -45.27 -38.96 -17.88
N LYS A 264 -45.61 -39.94 -17.04
CA LYS A 264 -45.08 -40.06 -15.66
C LYS A 264 -43.55 -40.11 -15.61
N LYS A 265 -42.89 -40.48 -16.72
CA LYS A 265 -41.43 -40.37 -16.88
C LYS A 265 -40.91 -38.96 -16.59
N TYR A 266 -41.70 -37.93 -16.93
CA TYR A 266 -41.34 -36.53 -16.72
C TYR A 266 -41.31 -36.13 -15.23
N ALA A 267 -42.02 -36.86 -14.36
CA ALA A 267 -41.89 -36.70 -12.90
C ALA A 267 -40.44 -36.92 -12.45
N PHE A 268 -39.83 -38.01 -12.94
CA PHE A 268 -38.47 -38.38 -12.59
C PHE A 268 -37.44 -37.44 -13.23
N GLU A 269 -37.66 -37.03 -14.49
CA GLU A 269 -36.83 -36.01 -15.15
C GLU A 269 -36.86 -34.69 -14.36
N ALA A 270 -38.04 -34.21 -13.96
CA ALA A 270 -38.18 -33.01 -13.14
C ALA A 270 -37.47 -33.13 -11.78
N TYR A 271 -37.57 -34.28 -11.12
CA TYR A 271 -36.86 -34.54 -9.87
C TYR A 271 -35.34 -34.49 -10.08
N ILE A 272 -34.82 -35.14 -11.12
CA ILE A 272 -33.39 -35.13 -11.46
C ILE A 272 -32.93 -33.69 -11.71
N SER A 273 -33.65 -32.92 -12.53
CA SER A 273 -33.33 -31.51 -12.79
C SER A 273 -33.29 -30.70 -11.51
N ARG A 274 -34.31 -30.79 -10.65
CA ARG A 274 -34.34 -30.06 -9.37
C ARG A 274 -33.15 -30.42 -8.48
N ARG A 275 -32.69 -31.67 -8.50
CA ARG A 275 -31.50 -32.10 -7.74
C ARG A 275 -30.19 -31.64 -8.37
N MET A 276 -30.09 -31.64 -9.69
CA MET A 276 -28.91 -31.14 -10.41
C MET A 276 -28.72 -29.63 -10.21
N PHE A 277 -29.82 -28.87 -10.20
CA PHE A 277 -29.80 -27.42 -10.01
C PHE A 277 -30.05 -26.99 -8.55
N TYR A 278 -29.91 -27.92 -7.60
CA TYR A 278 -30.04 -27.62 -6.19
C TYR A 278 -28.86 -26.75 -5.70
N GLY A 279 -29.15 -25.62 -5.07
CA GLY A 279 -28.13 -24.70 -4.54
C GLY A 279 -27.70 -23.57 -5.49
N PHE A 280 -28.24 -23.52 -6.72
CA PHE A 280 -28.15 -22.32 -7.54
C PHE A 280 -29.00 -21.20 -6.91
N SER A 281 -28.50 -19.96 -6.98
CA SER A 281 -29.18 -18.79 -6.44
C SER A 281 -30.49 -18.55 -7.20
N LEU A 282 -31.60 -19.05 -6.64
CA LEU A 282 -32.94 -18.86 -7.15
C LEU A 282 -33.41 -17.45 -6.80
N LYS A 283 -33.69 -16.62 -7.81
CA LYS A 283 -34.69 -15.56 -7.64
C LYS A 283 -36.03 -16.19 -8.02
N SER A 284 -36.91 -16.39 -7.04
CA SER A 284 -38.31 -16.68 -7.32
C SER A 284 -38.92 -15.42 -7.90
N HIS A 285 -38.87 -15.28 -9.22
CA HIS A 285 -39.59 -14.19 -9.88
C HIS A 285 -41.05 -14.58 -9.94
N ASP A 286 -41.90 -13.75 -9.34
CA ASP A 286 -43.32 -13.74 -9.66
C ASP A 286 -43.44 -13.38 -11.16
N ALA A 287 -44.37 -14.00 -11.88
CA ALA A 287 -44.49 -13.81 -13.33
C ALA A 287 -44.64 -12.32 -13.72
N ASP A 288 -45.14 -11.50 -12.79
CA ASP A 288 -45.30 -10.05 -12.91
C ASP A 288 -43.97 -9.26 -12.90
N ASP A 289 -42.90 -9.77 -12.30
CA ASP A 289 -41.58 -9.10 -12.30
C ASP A 289 -40.87 -9.22 -13.65
N ILE A 290 -41.15 -10.27 -14.42
CA ILE A 290 -40.59 -10.49 -15.77
C ILE A 290 -41.28 -9.57 -16.79
N LEU A 291 -42.58 -9.31 -16.60
CA LEU A 291 -43.41 -8.49 -17.49
C LEU A 291 -43.35 -6.98 -17.18
N ARG A 292 -42.72 -6.58 -16.06
CA ARG A 292 -42.68 -5.18 -15.61
C ARG A 292 -41.83 -4.25 -16.49
N PHE A 293 -41.01 -4.81 -17.37
CA PHE A 293 -40.14 -4.05 -18.25
C PHE A 293 -40.70 -4.07 -19.68
N ASN A 294 -41.19 -2.91 -20.13
CA ASN A 294 -41.72 -2.72 -21.48
C ASN A 294 -40.65 -2.75 -22.59
N ASP A 295 -39.37 -2.92 -22.23
CA ASP A 295 -38.26 -3.09 -23.17
C ASP A 295 -37.27 -4.13 -22.57
N PRO A 296 -36.93 -5.24 -23.28
CA PRO A 296 -36.02 -6.28 -22.80
C PRO A 296 -34.58 -5.78 -22.49
N ILE A 297 -34.28 -4.50 -22.74
CA ILE A 297 -32.98 -3.86 -22.50
C ILE A 297 -32.94 -3.02 -21.21
N ASP A 298 -34.07 -2.51 -20.72
CA ASP A 298 -34.07 -1.47 -19.68
C ASP A 298 -33.99 -1.98 -18.23
N GLY A 299 -34.17 -3.28 -18.00
CA GLY A 299 -34.04 -3.90 -16.66
C GLY A 299 -32.59 -4.10 -16.18
N ILE A 300 -31.61 -4.07 -17.08
CA ILE A 300 -30.25 -4.60 -16.81
C ILE A 300 -29.27 -3.53 -16.27
N ALA A 301 -29.61 -2.24 -16.38
CA ALA A 301 -28.69 -1.14 -16.01
C ALA A 301 -28.46 -0.98 -14.49
N ALA A 302 -29.24 -1.66 -13.65
CA ALA A 302 -29.13 -1.60 -12.19
C ALA A 302 -28.71 -2.96 -11.61
N SER A 303 -27.45 -3.35 -11.82
CA SER A 303 -26.79 -4.42 -11.04
C SER A 303 -27.45 -5.81 -11.17
N GLU A 304 -27.74 -6.30 -12.37
CA GLU A 304 -28.13 -7.70 -12.56
C GLU A 304 -26.89 -8.62 -12.71
N PRO A 305 -26.89 -9.82 -12.10
CA PRO A 305 -25.86 -10.83 -12.34
C PRO A 305 -25.82 -11.24 -13.83
N GLU A 306 -24.63 -11.58 -14.34
CA GLU A 306 -24.43 -11.96 -15.76
C GLU A 306 -25.27 -13.17 -16.21
N SER A 307 -25.79 -13.95 -15.25
CA SER A 307 -26.71 -15.06 -15.46
C SER A 307 -27.67 -15.25 -14.29
N GLU A 308 -28.93 -15.56 -14.58
CA GLU A 308 -29.98 -15.87 -13.62
C GLU A 308 -30.69 -17.17 -13.99
N MET A 309 -31.11 -17.93 -12.98
CA MET A 309 -31.95 -19.11 -13.12
C MET A 309 -33.33 -18.82 -12.54
N PHE A 310 -34.38 -19.13 -13.29
CA PHE A 310 -35.77 -18.99 -12.85
C PHE A 310 -36.49 -20.33 -12.89
N VAL A 311 -37.48 -20.47 -12.02
CA VAL A 311 -38.31 -21.68 -11.89
C VAL A 311 -39.76 -21.31 -12.13
N VAL A 312 -40.50 -22.27 -12.69
CA VAL A 312 -41.94 -22.11 -12.93
C VAL A 312 -42.71 -22.91 -11.90
N SER A 313 -43.69 -22.27 -11.28
CA SER A 313 -44.54 -22.87 -10.25
C SER A 313 -45.62 -23.77 -10.85
N HIS A 314 -46.02 -24.79 -10.08
CA HIS A 314 -47.23 -25.56 -10.39
C HIS A 314 -48.46 -24.66 -10.38
N GLY A 315 -49.35 -24.86 -11.36
CA GLY A 315 -50.61 -24.13 -11.49
C GLY A 315 -50.50 -22.79 -12.21
N SER A 316 -49.30 -22.28 -12.50
CA SER A 316 -49.10 -21.06 -13.29
C SER A 316 -49.67 -21.20 -14.70
N GLU A 317 -50.20 -20.11 -15.27
CA GLU A 317 -50.60 -20.09 -16.67
C GLU A 317 -49.36 -20.23 -17.57
N PHE A 318 -49.50 -20.96 -18.66
CA PHE A 318 -48.44 -21.12 -19.65
C PHE A 318 -48.19 -19.80 -20.40
N CYS A 319 -46.92 -19.43 -20.52
CA CYS A 319 -46.48 -18.27 -21.31
C CYS A 319 -45.37 -18.70 -22.27
N ASP A 320 -45.63 -18.62 -23.58
CA ASP A 320 -44.65 -19.03 -24.59
C ASP A 320 -43.41 -18.13 -24.59
N ASP A 321 -43.46 -16.91 -24.05
CA ASP A 321 -42.29 -16.02 -24.04
C ASP A 321 -41.12 -16.61 -23.23
N TYR A 322 -41.41 -17.34 -22.14
CA TYR A 322 -40.40 -17.86 -21.22
C TYR A 322 -40.56 -19.35 -20.87
N MET A 323 -41.53 -20.05 -21.44
CA MET A 323 -41.78 -21.48 -21.23
C MET A 323 -41.86 -22.28 -22.54
N GLU A 324 -41.40 -23.53 -22.53
CA GLU A 324 -41.45 -24.47 -23.66
C GLU A 324 -42.19 -25.76 -23.23
N SER A 325 -43.21 -26.18 -23.97
CA SER A 325 -43.96 -27.43 -23.67
C SER A 325 -43.18 -28.66 -24.14
N ILE A 326 -42.95 -29.62 -23.26
CA ILE A 326 -42.17 -30.84 -23.58
C ILE A 326 -42.95 -31.93 -24.33
N ASP A 327 -44.28 -31.88 -24.26
CA ASP A 327 -45.19 -32.88 -24.80
C ASP A 327 -45.88 -32.43 -26.10
N GLY A 328 -45.61 -31.21 -26.57
CA GLY A 328 -46.15 -30.68 -27.83
C GLY A 328 -47.68 -30.58 -27.89
N LEU A 329 -48.36 -30.63 -26.74
CA LEU A 329 -49.83 -30.73 -26.63
C LEU A 329 -50.57 -29.40 -26.93
N LEU A 330 -49.91 -28.44 -27.55
CA LEU A 330 -50.49 -27.15 -27.89
C LEU A 330 -51.32 -27.27 -29.18
N ASP A 331 -52.63 -27.42 -29.04
CA ASP A 331 -53.54 -27.16 -30.16
C ASP A 331 -53.51 -25.67 -30.50
N GLU A 332 -53.34 -25.33 -31.78
CA GLU A 332 -53.28 -23.94 -32.32
C GLU A 332 -54.57 -23.12 -32.08
N GLN A 333 -55.60 -23.71 -31.47
CA GLN A 333 -56.90 -23.08 -31.23
C GLN A 333 -57.11 -22.78 -29.73
N HIS A 334 -56.65 -21.59 -29.30
CA HIS A 334 -57.18 -20.79 -28.17
C HIS A 334 -57.35 -21.48 -26.80
N GLY A 335 -56.64 -22.57 -26.49
CA GLY A 335 -56.67 -23.18 -25.16
C GLY A 335 -55.84 -22.39 -24.15
N ARG A 336 -56.38 -22.09 -22.96
CA ARG A 336 -55.55 -21.74 -21.80
C ARG A 336 -54.93 -23.01 -21.23
N TYR A 337 -53.64 -22.99 -20.98
CA TYR A 337 -52.90 -24.13 -20.41
C TYR A 337 -52.32 -23.72 -19.05
N LYS A 338 -52.26 -24.68 -18.15
CA LYS A 338 -51.59 -24.53 -16.86
C LYS A 338 -50.38 -25.45 -16.77
N VAL A 339 -49.38 -25.00 -16.03
CA VAL A 339 -48.17 -25.76 -15.77
C VAL A 339 -48.45 -26.79 -14.70
N GLU A 340 -48.33 -28.06 -15.07
CA GLU A 340 -48.43 -29.16 -14.13
C GLU A 340 -47.08 -29.50 -13.51
N LEU A 341 -45.99 -29.41 -14.27
CA LEU A 341 -44.67 -29.75 -13.77
C LEU A 341 -43.58 -29.00 -14.51
N MET A 342 -42.69 -28.33 -13.76
CA MET A 342 -41.43 -27.83 -14.32
C MET A 342 -40.44 -29.00 -14.46
N ILE A 343 -40.05 -29.29 -15.70
CA ILE A 343 -39.09 -30.35 -16.02
C ILE A 343 -37.67 -29.82 -15.93
N VAL A 344 -37.39 -28.66 -16.53
CA VAL A 344 -36.07 -28.00 -16.52
C VAL A 344 -36.28 -26.52 -16.19
N PRO A 345 -35.49 -25.93 -15.26
CA PRO A 345 -35.56 -24.50 -14.99
C PRO A 345 -35.19 -23.69 -16.25
N GLY A 346 -35.64 -22.44 -16.29
CA GLY A 346 -35.23 -21.50 -17.32
C GLY A 346 -34.02 -20.68 -16.88
N PHE A 347 -33.33 -20.09 -17.85
CA PHE A 347 -32.12 -19.31 -17.60
C PHE A 347 -32.13 -18.00 -18.38
N LYS A 348 -31.67 -16.91 -17.77
CA LYS A 348 -31.35 -15.66 -18.46
C LYS A 348 -29.83 -15.52 -18.41
N ILE A 349 -29.16 -15.50 -19.56
CA ILE A 349 -27.71 -15.30 -19.64
C ILE A 349 -27.49 -14.07 -20.51
N LYS A 350 -27.00 -12.99 -19.91
CA LYS A 350 -26.93 -11.66 -20.54
C LYS A 350 -28.30 -11.26 -21.11
N ASN A 351 -28.39 -11.09 -22.43
CA ASN A 351 -29.59 -10.63 -23.12
C ASN A 351 -30.40 -11.79 -23.72
N LYS A 352 -30.03 -13.05 -23.44
CA LYS A 352 -30.72 -14.22 -24.00
C LYS A 352 -31.45 -15.00 -22.91
N LEU A 353 -32.71 -15.27 -23.20
CA LEU A 353 -33.59 -16.10 -22.40
C LEU A 353 -33.61 -17.53 -22.95
N TYR A 354 -33.44 -18.50 -22.07
CA TYR A 354 -33.61 -19.92 -22.30
C TYR A 354 -34.88 -20.35 -21.57
N LYS A 355 -35.89 -20.75 -22.33
CA LYS A 355 -37.22 -21.07 -21.82
C LYS A 355 -37.15 -22.25 -20.84
N SER A 356 -37.98 -22.19 -19.80
CA SER A 356 -38.16 -23.32 -18.88
C SER A 356 -38.97 -24.42 -19.57
N GLN A 357 -38.52 -25.67 -19.48
CA GLN A 357 -39.26 -26.80 -20.04
C GLN A 357 -40.32 -27.25 -19.05
N VAL A 358 -41.58 -27.25 -19.50
CA VAL A 358 -42.75 -27.50 -18.67
C VAL A 358 -43.63 -28.59 -19.27
N TYR A 359 -44.31 -29.32 -18.39
CA TYR A 359 -45.39 -30.24 -18.73
C TYR A 359 -46.72 -29.55 -18.43
N LEU A 360 -47.64 -29.59 -19.38
CA LEU A 360 -48.86 -28.79 -19.35
C LEU A 360 -50.12 -29.64 -19.23
N SER A 361 -51.19 -29.01 -18.76
CA SER A 361 -52.55 -29.52 -18.93
C SER A 361 -53.50 -28.40 -19.37
N LYS A 362 -54.57 -28.76 -20.07
CA LYS A 362 -55.57 -27.79 -20.52
C LYS A 362 -56.37 -27.28 -19.31
N LEU A 363 -56.50 -25.96 -19.20
CA LEU A 363 -57.33 -25.32 -18.20
C LEU A 363 -58.80 -25.50 -18.63
N ASN A 364 -59.53 -26.36 -17.93
CA ASN A 364 -60.98 -26.46 -18.14
C ASN A 364 -61.61 -25.19 -17.55
N ASN A 365 -62.26 -24.38 -18.38
CA ASN A 365 -63.12 -23.30 -17.89
C ASN A 365 -64.28 -23.95 -17.11
N ILE A 366 -64.15 -24.02 -15.80
CA ILE A 366 -65.28 -24.34 -14.93
C ILE A 366 -66.16 -23.08 -14.93
N SER A 367 -67.33 -23.18 -15.57
CA SER A 367 -68.40 -22.17 -15.50
C SER A 367 -69.05 -22.14 -14.14
#